data_AF-A0A968BQ01-F1
#
_entry.id   AF-A0A968BQ01-F1
#
_cell.length_a   1.000
_cell.length_b   1.000
_cell.length_c   1.000
_cell.angle_alpha   90.00
_cell.angle_beta   90.00
_cell.angle_gamma   90.00
#
_symmetry.space_group_name_H-M   'P 1'
#
loop_
_entity.id
_entity.type
_entity.pdbx_description
1 polymer ?
#
loop_
_entity_poly.entity_id
_entity_poly.type
_entity_poly.pdbx_seq_one_letter_code
_entity_poly.pdbx_strand_id
1 'polypeptide(L)'
;PNYVHYCEPLSPLVSTFEALDKLIFAARHRVPLIFTPCPISGGTAPITSAGIVIQGTAESWMGLTLAQTIRPGLPYFMGGVFSAM
;
A
#
# COMPACT_ATOMS: atom_id res chain seq x y z
N PRO A 1 -17.21 -2.52 10.98
CA PRO A 1 -16.41 -1.45 11.63
C PRO A 1 -16.57 -0.18 10.80
N ASN A 2 -16.69 0.99 11.44
CA ASN A 2 -16.82 2.29 10.76
C ASN A 2 -15.46 3.01 10.66
N TYR A 3 -14.37 2.23 10.59
CA TYR A 3 -12.99 2.72 10.54
C TYR A 3 -12.16 1.81 9.64
N VAL A 4 -11.12 2.39 9.02
CA VAL A 4 -10.11 1.72 8.22
C VAL A 4 -8.75 2.29 8.61
N HIS A 5 -7.76 1.43 8.81
CA HIS A 5 -6.41 1.87 9.12
C HIS A 5 -5.64 2.22 7.85
N TYR A 6 -5.11 3.44 7.81
CA TYR A 6 -4.24 3.92 6.74
C TYR A 6 -2.79 3.54 7.01
N CYS A 7 -2.19 2.79 6.08
CA CYS A 7 -0.77 2.48 6.02
C CYS A 7 -0.20 2.95 4.68
N GLU A 8 1.07 3.33 4.65
CA GLU A 8 1.72 3.87 3.46
C GLU A 8 3.10 3.22 3.25
N PRO A 9 3.37 2.59 2.09
CA PRO A 9 4.73 2.28 1.65
C PRO A 9 5.46 3.54 1.21
N LEU A 10 6.78 3.43 1.03
CA LEU A 10 7.62 4.50 0.52
C LEU A 10 7.94 4.24 -0.96
N SER A 11 7.33 5.01 -1.85
CA SER A 11 7.65 4.94 -3.27
C SER A 11 9.08 5.47 -3.53
N PRO A 12 9.90 4.82 -4.38
CA PRO A 12 9.57 3.68 -5.24
C PRO A 12 9.80 2.31 -4.58
N LEU A 13 8.79 1.43 -4.61
CA LEU A 13 8.88 -0.02 -4.37
C LEU A 13 9.53 -0.44 -3.03
N VAL A 14 9.43 0.39 -1.99
CA VAL A 14 9.96 0.08 -0.65
C VAL A 14 8.85 0.21 0.39
N SER A 15 8.93 -0.57 1.48
CA SER A 15 8.16 -0.30 2.69
C SER A 15 9.12 -0.05 3.85
N THR A 16 8.78 0.91 4.71
CA THR A 16 9.49 1.11 5.97
C THR A 16 9.08 0.05 6.98
N PHE A 17 9.95 -0.23 7.95
CA PHE A 17 9.61 -1.14 9.06
C PHE A 17 8.37 -0.66 9.83
N GLU A 18 8.24 0.66 10.04
CA GLU A 18 7.10 1.24 10.74
C GLU A 18 5.76 0.98 10.01
N ALA A 19 5.74 1.12 8.68
CA ALA A 19 4.55 0.82 7.88
C ALA A 19 4.18 -0.67 7.92
N LEU A 20 5.19 -1.55 7.91
CA LEU A 20 4.98 -3.00 8.04
C LEU A 20 4.48 -3.38 9.43
N ASP A 21 5.01 -2.78 10.50
CA ASP A 21 4.56 -3.05 11.87
C ASP A 21 3.09 -2.68 12.05
N LYS A 22 2.66 -1.55 11.50
CA LYS A 22 1.25 -1.13 11.46
C LYS A 22 0.38 -2.13 10.70
N LEU A 23 0.83 -2.59 9.53
CA LEU A 23 0.13 -3.61 8.75
C LEU A 23 0.02 -4.93 9.52
N ILE A 24 1.12 -5.40 10.12
CA ILE A 24 1.16 -6.64 10.91
C ILE A 24 0.21 -6.53 12.11
N PHE A 25 0.21 -5.39 12.80
CA PHE A 25 -0.72 -5.13 13.90
C PHE A 25 -2.18 -5.19 13.43
N ALA A 26 -2.51 -4.50 12.34
CA ALA A 26 -3.86 -4.51 11.78
C ALA A 26 -4.31 -5.91 11.37
N ALA A 27 -3.43 -6.66 10.70
CA ALA A 27 -3.67 -8.04 10.30
C ALA A 27 -3.92 -8.95 11.52
N ARG A 28 -3.09 -8.87 12.58
CA ARG A 28 -3.24 -9.66 13.82
C ARG A 28 -4.51 -9.33 14.60
N HIS A 29 -5.09 -8.13 14.44
CA HIS A 29 -6.30 -7.71 15.14
C HIS A 29 -7.55 -7.65 14.26
N ARG A 30 -7.46 -8.06 12.98
CA ARG A 30 -8.57 -8.04 12.01
C ARG A 30 -9.10 -6.63 11.77
N VAL A 31 -8.24 -5.63 11.91
CA VAL A 31 -8.56 -4.24 11.59
C VAL A 31 -8.53 -4.08 10.08
N PRO A 32 -9.61 -3.60 9.43
CA PRO A 32 -9.59 -3.29 8.01
C PRO A 32 -8.48 -2.29 7.71
N LEU A 33 -7.72 -2.50 6.63
CA LEU A 33 -6.61 -1.61 6.27
C LEU A 33 -6.58 -1.25 4.79
N ILE A 34 -6.00 -0.09 4.51
CA ILE A 34 -5.61 0.38 3.18
C ILE A 34 -4.11 0.58 3.18
N PHE A 35 -3.43 0.03 2.17
CA PHE A 35 -1.98 0.21 1.99
C PHE A 35 -1.79 1.09 0.75
N THR A 36 -1.46 2.37 0.98
CA THR A 36 -1.62 3.48 0.03
C THR A 36 -0.28 3.97 -0.53
N PRO A 37 0.14 3.51 -1.72
CA PRO A 37 1.22 4.10 -2.50
C PRO A 37 1.02 5.59 -2.75
N CYS A 38 2.11 6.35 -2.75
CA CYS A 38 2.11 7.78 -3.08
C CYS A 38 3.12 8.11 -4.19
N PRO A 39 3.09 7.42 -5.36
CA PRO A 39 4.05 7.66 -6.43
C PRO A 39 3.81 9.01 -7.12
N ILE A 40 4.91 9.67 -7.50
CA ILE A 40 4.92 10.90 -8.29
C ILE A 40 5.54 10.59 -9.65
N SER A 41 4.75 10.69 -10.71
CA SER A 41 5.20 10.51 -12.09
C SER A 41 6.36 11.46 -12.41
N GLY A 42 7.51 10.92 -12.82
CA GLY A 42 8.73 11.69 -13.08
C GLY A 42 9.55 12.05 -11.83
N GLY A 43 9.02 11.82 -10.62
CA GLY A 43 9.73 12.00 -9.36
C GLY A 43 10.12 10.68 -8.72
N THR A 44 9.14 9.96 -8.17
CA THR A 44 9.31 8.65 -7.50
C THR A 44 8.71 7.49 -8.28
N ALA A 45 8.28 7.73 -9.52
CA ALA A 45 7.80 6.71 -10.44
C ALA A 45 8.14 7.10 -11.90
N PRO A 46 8.11 6.16 -12.85
CA PRO A 46 8.30 6.49 -14.26
C PRO A 46 7.33 7.56 -14.73
N ILE A 47 7.79 8.46 -15.61
CA ILE A 47 7.00 9.59 -16.10
C ILE A 47 5.77 9.18 -16.94
N THR A 48 5.73 7.94 -17.40
CA THR A 48 4.64 7.42 -18.22
C THR A 48 3.44 7.01 -17.37
N SER A 49 2.24 7.22 -17.88
CA SER A 49 0.99 6.81 -17.21
C SER A 49 0.94 5.32 -16.90
N ALA A 50 1.40 4.48 -17.84
CA ALA A 50 1.51 3.05 -17.61
C ALA A 50 2.52 2.71 -16.51
N GLY A 51 3.66 3.41 -16.48
CA GLY A 51 4.72 3.15 -15.50
C GLY A 51 4.30 3.49 -14.08
N ILE A 52 3.68 4.65 -13.86
CA ILE A 52 3.17 5.02 -12.53
C ILE A 52 2.06 4.06 -12.05
N VAL A 53 1.15 3.64 -12.93
CA VAL A 53 0.08 2.69 -12.58
C VAL A 53 0.65 1.33 -12.20
N ILE A 54 1.60 0.79 -12.98
CA ILE A 54 2.23 -0.50 -12.68
C ILE A 54 2.98 -0.45 -11.35
N GLN A 55 3.79 0.60 -11.13
CA GLN A 55 4.55 0.74 -9.90
C GLN A 55 3.64 0.89 -8.68
N GLY A 56 2.68 1.82 -8.71
CA GLY A 56 1.76 2.02 -7.59
C GLY A 56 0.93 0.75 -7.30
N THR A 57 0.48 0.04 -8.33
CA THR A 57 -0.23 -1.24 -8.13
C THR A 57 0.66 -2.28 -7.46
N ALA A 58 1.93 -2.39 -7.85
CA ALA A 58 2.87 -3.31 -7.22
C ALA A 58 3.10 -2.98 -5.74
N GLU A 59 3.21 -1.69 -5.39
CA GLU A 59 3.35 -1.23 -4.00
C GLU A 59 2.11 -1.58 -3.15
N SER A 60 0.89 -1.42 -3.69
CA SER A 60 -0.32 -1.89 -3.00
C SER A 60 -0.35 -3.41 -2.86
N TRP A 61 -0.01 -4.16 -3.90
CA TRP A 61 -0.02 -5.62 -3.87
C TRP A 61 0.97 -6.22 -2.88
N MET A 62 2.09 -5.57 -2.62
CA MET A 62 2.99 -5.96 -1.53
C MET A 62 2.24 -5.97 -0.19
N GLY A 63 1.51 -4.90 0.13
CA GLY A 63 0.69 -4.81 1.34
C GLY A 63 -0.42 -5.85 1.38
N LEU A 64 -1.14 -6.05 0.27
CA LEU A 64 -2.19 -7.08 0.17
C LEU A 64 -1.64 -8.47 0.45
N THR A 65 -0.53 -8.83 -0.20
CA THR A 65 0.10 -10.15 -0.09
C THR A 65 0.51 -10.43 1.35
N LEU A 66 1.16 -9.47 2.01
CA LEU A 66 1.57 -9.61 3.40
C LEU A 66 0.37 -9.72 4.35
N ALA A 67 -0.64 -8.86 4.16
CA ALA A 67 -1.85 -8.85 4.98
C ALA A 67 -2.60 -10.18 4.90
N GLN A 68 -2.79 -10.72 3.69
CA GLN A 68 -3.47 -12.01 3.49
C GLN A 68 -2.62 -13.20 3.95
N THR A 69 -1.28 -13.11 3.88
CA THR A 69 -0.39 -14.15 4.41
C THR A 69 -0.51 -14.25 5.94
N ILE A 70 -0.65 -13.13 6.64
CA ILE A 70 -0.78 -13.10 8.11
C ILE A 70 -2.21 -13.48 8.53
N ARG A 71 -3.22 -12.96 7.84
CA ARG A 71 -4.63 -13.23 8.14
C ARG A 71 -5.44 -13.33 6.84
N PRO A 72 -5.66 -14.56 6.34
CA PRO A 72 -6.55 -14.78 5.20
C PRO A 72 -7.95 -14.22 5.46
N GLY A 73 -8.50 -13.51 4.48
CA GLY A 73 -9.82 -12.88 4.58
C GLY A 73 -9.84 -11.60 5.42
N LEU A 74 -8.69 -10.99 5.69
CA LEU A 74 -8.64 -9.64 6.25
C LEU A 74 -9.29 -8.64 5.27
N PRO A 75 -10.24 -7.79 5.71
CA PRO A 75 -10.74 -6.71 4.87
C PRO A 75 -9.61 -5.77 4.47
N TYR A 76 -9.37 -5.65 3.17
CA TYR A 76 -8.25 -4.90 2.62
C TYR A 76 -8.73 -4.05 1.44
N PHE A 77 -8.26 -2.81 1.38
CA PHE A 77 -8.52 -1.90 0.27
C PHE A 77 -7.22 -1.63 -0.49
N MET A 78 -7.24 -1.77 -1.81
CA MET A 78 -6.22 -1.16 -2.66
C MET A 78 -6.54 0.32 -2.80
N GLY A 79 -5.51 1.14 -2.81
CA GLY A 79 -5.64 2.58 -3.03
C GLY A 79 -4.32 3.17 -3.50
N GLY A 80 -4.22 4.48 -3.46
CA GLY A 80 -3.00 5.19 -3.80
C GLY A 80 -3.30 6.62 -4.18
N VAL A 81 -2.32 7.50 -3.95
CA VAL A 81 -2.35 8.88 -4.44
C VAL A 81 -1.33 8.97 -5.57
N PHE A 82 -1.84 8.97 -6.80
CA PHE A 82 -1.04 9.02 -8.01
C PHE A 82 -0.95 10.47 -8.48
N SER A 83 0.22 11.06 -8.33
CA SER A 83 0.46 12.48 -8.67
C SER A 83 1.41 12.61 -9.86
N ALA A 84 1.35 13.73 -10.56
CA ALA A 84 2.30 14.10 -11.61
C ALA A 84 3.13 15.30 -11.15
N MET A 85 4.40 15.33 -11.55
CA MET A 85 5.28 16.49 -11.34
C MET A 85 5.00 17.60 -12.35
#